data_AF-A0A285NZW8-F1
#
_entry.id   AF-A0A285NZW8-F1
#
_cell.length_a   1.000
_cell.length_b   1.000
_cell.length_c   1.000
_cell.angle_alpha   90.00
_cell.angle_beta   90.00
_cell.angle_gamma   90.00
#
_symmetry.space_group_name_H-M   'P 1'
#
loop_
_entity.id
_entity.type
_entity.pdbx_description
1 polymer ?
#
loop_
_entity_poly.entity_id
_entity_poly.type
_entity_poly.pdbx_seq_one_letter_code
_entity_poly.pdbx_strand_id
1 'polypeptide(L)'
;MTNHPGSTRYECLNCKSTRSAIKEKYGEVIVCELCNGAMVDQFYIYKYKAAAETKTNNDMQIKVEVDTSEMDVAIEKAKQLNELTKEYEDRTKHKDDALVPIANAIAAIQHIQSQYRPDKKEKLLVIEIDDIHSVPRIIHKGERINMITTAHFEWNTDNEYPQPKSYHIEHYDEEERCFKNIGSSK
;
A
#
# COMPACT_ATOMS: atom_id res chain seq x y z
N MET A 1 -29.94 -5.77 55.35
CA MET A 1 -29.76 -4.91 54.15
C MET A 1 -28.95 -5.72 53.15
N THR A 2 -29.59 -6.28 52.13
CA THR A 2 -28.93 -7.17 51.16
C THR A 2 -28.14 -6.32 50.17
N ASN A 3 -26.82 -6.44 50.19
CA ASN A 3 -25.91 -5.81 49.24
C ASN A 3 -26.18 -6.38 47.84
N HIS A 4 -26.78 -5.58 46.95
CA HIS A 4 -26.85 -5.91 45.53
C HIS A 4 -25.45 -5.82 44.92
N PRO A 5 -25.01 -6.82 44.12
CA PRO A 5 -23.72 -6.76 43.45
C PRO A 5 -23.73 -5.60 42.45
N GLY A 6 -22.80 -4.66 42.59
CA GLY A 6 -22.72 -3.49 41.72
C GLY A 6 -22.56 -3.90 40.26
N SER A 7 -23.47 -3.45 39.40
CA SER A 7 -23.37 -3.60 37.94
C SER A 7 -22.42 -2.56 37.37
N THR A 8 -21.47 -2.97 36.54
CA THR A 8 -20.60 -2.08 35.77
C THR A 8 -21.19 -1.84 34.39
N ARG A 9 -21.19 -0.59 33.92
CA ARG A 9 -21.58 -0.23 32.54
C ARG A 9 -20.35 0.01 31.69
N TYR A 10 -20.38 -0.52 30.48
CA TYR A 10 -19.34 -0.40 29.47
C TYR A 10 -19.87 0.32 28.24
N GLU A 11 -19.01 1.07 27.56
CA GLU A 11 -19.28 1.72 26.28
C GLU A 11 -18.14 1.44 25.30
N CYS A 12 -18.47 1.06 24.06
CA CYS A 12 -17.49 0.84 23.01
C CYS A 12 -16.94 2.17 22.49
N LEU A 13 -15.61 2.33 22.48
CA LEU A 13 -14.98 3.53 21.93
C LEU A 13 -15.15 3.65 20.41
N ASN A 14 -15.28 2.52 19.72
CA ASN A 14 -15.45 2.47 18.26
C ASN A 14 -16.93 2.67 17.86
N CYS A 15 -17.81 1.72 18.18
CA CYS A 15 -19.20 1.72 17.69
C CYS A 15 -20.23 2.32 18.66
N LYS A 16 -19.80 2.82 19.83
CA LYS A 16 -20.65 3.46 20.86
C LYS A 16 -21.75 2.58 21.47
N SER A 17 -21.74 1.27 21.20
CA SER A 17 -22.63 0.32 21.87
C SER A 17 -22.34 0.22 23.37
N THR A 18 -23.38 -0.07 24.17
CA THR A 18 -23.28 -0.14 25.63
C THR A 18 -23.69 -1.50 26.17
N ARG A 19 -23.06 -1.95 27.25
CA ARG A 19 -23.41 -3.20 27.96
C ARG A 19 -23.35 -3.00 29.47
N SER A 20 -24.24 -3.65 30.20
CA SER A 20 -24.13 -3.78 31.66
C SER A 20 -23.66 -5.19 32.01
N ALA A 21 -22.71 -5.33 32.93
CA ALA A 21 -22.25 -6.61 33.44
C ALA A 21 -22.30 -6.63 34.98
N ILE A 22 -22.70 -7.77 35.55
CA ILE A 22 -22.72 -8.00 36.99
C ILE A 22 -21.32 -8.50 37.40
N LYS A 23 -20.76 -7.94 38.49
CA LYS A 23 -19.39 -8.18 38.96
C LYS A 23 -19.17 -9.63 39.43
N GLU A 24 -18.86 -10.55 38.51
CA GLU A 24 -18.15 -11.79 38.84
C GLU A 24 -16.66 -11.72 38.47
N LYS A 25 -16.30 -10.94 37.44
CA LYS A 25 -14.91 -10.62 37.09
C LYS A 25 -14.85 -9.23 36.46
N TYR A 26 -14.35 -8.24 37.22
CA TYR A 26 -14.19 -6.87 36.74
C TYR A 26 -13.00 -6.79 35.77
N GLY A 27 -13.18 -6.09 34.65
CA GLY A 27 -12.10 -5.67 33.76
C GLY A 27 -12.36 -4.25 33.29
N GLU A 28 -11.39 -3.35 33.41
CA GLU A 28 -11.55 -1.93 33.01
C GLU A 28 -11.82 -1.77 31.51
N VAL A 29 -11.24 -2.67 30.70
CA VAL A 29 -11.42 -2.77 29.25
C VAL A 29 -11.77 -4.20 28.88
N ILE A 30 -12.82 -4.38 28.10
CA ILE A 30 -13.27 -5.64 27.51
C ILE A 30 -13.44 -5.48 25.99
N VAL A 31 -13.69 -6.58 25.29
CA VAL A 31 -13.91 -6.57 23.84
C VAL A 31 -15.40 -6.36 23.54
N CYS A 32 -15.71 -5.45 22.62
CA CYS A 32 -17.06 -5.23 22.11
C CYS A 32 -17.42 -6.36 21.14
N GLU A 33 -18.50 -7.09 21.44
CA GLU A 33 -18.97 -8.23 20.64
C GLU A 33 -19.53 -7.83 19.26
N LEU A 34 -19.81 -6.54 19.03
CA LEU A 34 -20.38 -6.05 17.76
C LEU A 34 -19.32 -5.64 16.72
N CYS A 35 -18.19 -5.10 17.17
CA CYS A 35 -17.19 -4.53 16.27
C CYS A 35 -15.75 -4.89 16.65
N ASN A 36 -15.56 -5.82 17.60
CA ASN A 36 -14.27 -6.18 18.19
C ASN A 36 -13.46 -4.98 18.73
N GLY A 37 -14.14 -3.86 19.01
CA GLY A 37 -13.53 -2.64 19.50
C GLY A 37 -13.36 -2.66 21.02
N ALA A 38 -12.49 -1.78 21.54
CA ALA A 38 -12.33 -1.63 22.98
C ALA A 38 -13.64 -1.11 23.63
N MET A 39 -14.16 -1.87 24.59
CA MET A 39 -15.32 -1.54 25.40
C MET A 39 -14.85 -1.22 26.80
N VAL A 40 -15.02 0.02 27.23
CA VAL A 40 -14.42 0.55 28.45
C VAL A 40 -15.51 0.82 29.47
N ASP A 41 -15.24 0.55 30.74
CA ASP A 41 -16.11 0.98 31.83
C ASP A 41 -16.37 2.49 31.71
N GLN A 42 -17.64 2.89 31.74
CA GLN A 42 -18.05 4.28 31.65
C GLN A 42 -17.42 5.17 32.73
N PHE A 43 -17.09 4.61 33.90
CA PHE A 43 -16.37 5.34 34.94
C PHE A 43 -14.95 5.74 34.52
N TYR A 44 -14.29 4.98 33.64
CA TYR A 44 -12.92 5.24 33.19
C TYR A 44 -12.85 5.80 31.76
N ILE A 45 -13.99 5.94 31.08
CA ILE A 45 -14.05 6.30 29.65
C ILE A 45 -13.34 7.61 29.31
N TYR A 46 -13.33 8.58 30.22
CA TYR A 46 -12.67 9.87 30.02
C TYR A 46 -11.15 9.71 29.86
N LYS A 47 -10.53 8.74 30.54
CA LYS A 47 -9.09 8.44 30.42
C LYS A 47 -8.73 8.00 29.00
N TYR A 48 -9.61 7.20 28.39
CA TYR A 48 -9.38 6.63 27.07
C TYR A 48 -9.83 7.56 25.93
N LYS A 49 -10.84 8.41 26.17
CA LYS A 49 -11.23 9.48 25.22
C LYS A 49 -10.15 10.57 25.12
N ALA A 50 -9.53 10.97 26.23
CA ALA A 50 -8.41 11.93 26.20
C ALA A 50 -7.16 11.41 25.45
N ALA A 51 -6.89 10.09 25.51
CA ALA A 51 -5.82 9.46 24.74
C ALA A 51 -6.14 9.32 23.24
N ALA A 52 -7.43 9.31 22.88
CA ALA A 52 -7.88 9.30 21.48
C ALA A 52 -7.88 10.71 20.85
N GLU A 53 -8.18 11.74 21.65
CA GLU A 53 -8.15 13.15 21.21
C GLU A 53 -6.72 13.68 20.99
N THR A 54 -5.71 13.04 21.56
CA THR A 54 -4.29 13.35 21.31
C THR A 54 -3.71 12.68 20.07
N LYS A 55 -4.52 11.97 19.28
CA LYS A 55 -4.14 11.44 17.97
C LYS A 55 -5.21 11.71 16.91
N THR A 56 -5.53 12.99 16.70
CA THR A 56 -5.96 13.41 15.35
C THR A 56 -4.73 13.37 14.44
N ASN A 57 -4.43 12.19 13.89
CA ASN A 57 -3.59 12.09 12.70
C ASN A 57 -4.41 12.56 11.50
N ASN A 58 -4.68 13.87 11.45
CA ASN A 58 -4.91 14.55 10.19
C ASN A 58 -3.52 14.76 9.57
N ASP A 59 -3.33 14.21 8.37
CA ASP A 59 -2.17 14.38 7.51
C ASP A 59 -0.83 13.85 8.04
N MET A 60 -0.68 12.53 8.10
CA MET A 60 0.62 11.94 7.79
C MET A 60 0.72 11.76 6.27
N GLN A 61 0.87 12.88 5.54
CA GLN A 61 1.43 12.82 4.20
C GLN A 61 2.86 12.33 4.34
N ILE A 62 3.10 11.07 4.03
CA ILE A 62 4.45 10.55 3.83
C ILE A 62 5.00 11.28 2.61
N LYS A 63 5.74 12.37 2.83
CA LYS A 63 6.61 12.95 1.82
C LYS A 63 7.79 12.00 1.67
N VAL A 64 7.68 11.10 0.72
CA VAL A 64 8.86 10.44 0.16
C VAL A 64 9.57 11.52 -0.65
N GLU A 65 10.63 12.10 -0.10
CA GLU A 65 11.60 12.82 -0.93
C GLU A 65 12.32 11.75 -1.76
N VAL A 66 11.75 11.47 -2.94
CA VAL A 66 12.45 10.73 -3.97
C VAL A 66 13.59 11.65 -4.41
N ASP A 67 14.82 11.15 -4.34
CA ASP A 67 15.98 11.86 -4.90
C ASP A 67 15.73 12.05 -6.41
N THR A 68 15.24 13.24 -6.78
CA THR A 68 14.95 13.60 -8.17
C THR A 68 16.20 14.09 -8.89
N SER A 69 17.37 14.11 -8.26
CA SER A 69 18.58 14.70 -8.87
C SER A 69 18.93 14.04 -10.21
N GLU A 70 18.78 12.72 -10.34
CA GLU A 70 19.00 12.02 -11.61
C GLU A 70 17.88 12.31 -12.64
N MET A 71 16.65 12.52 -12.17
CA MET A 71 15.47 12.79 -13.00
C MET A 71 15.46 14.23 -13.53
N ASP A 72 15.86 15.19 -12.71
CA ASP A 72 16.01 16.61 -13.07
C ASP A 72 17.18 16.79 -14.05
N VAL A 73 18.28 16.05 -13.85
CA VAL A 73 19.38 15.99 -14.82
C VAL A 73 18.93 15.36 -16.14
N ALA A 74 18.08 14.32 -16.11
CA ALA A 74 17.54 13.70 -17.32
C ALA A 74 16.57 14.64 -18.08
N ILE A 75 15.73 15.39 -17.35
CA ILE A 75 14.83 16.39 -17.93
C ILE A 75 15.64 17.52 -18.58
N GLU A 76 16.68 18.02 -17.91
CA GLU A 76 17.50 19.11 -18.46
C GLU A 76 18.29 18.65 -19.69
N LYS A 77 18.83 17.42 -19.65
CA LYS A 77 19.50 16.81 -20.81
C LYS A 77 18.54 16.57 -21.98
N ALA A 78 17.28 16.23 -21.72
CA ALA A 78 16.26 16.09 -22.76
C ALA A 78 15.89 17.44 -23.40
N LYS A 79 15.84 18.53 -22.63
CA LYS A 79 15.65 19.88 -23.18
C LYS A 79 16.82 20.30 -24.07
N GLN A 80 18.05 20.08 -23.61
CA GLN A 80 19.26 20.35 -24.40
C GLN A 80 19.26 19.55 -25.70
N LEU A 81 18.85 18.28 -25.67
CA LEU A 81 18.75 17.45 -26.86
C LEU A 81 17.69 17.97 -27.85
N ASN A 82 16.55 18.45 -27.35
CA ASN A 82 15.49 19.05 -28.17
C ASN A 82 15.93 20.37 -28.82
N GLU A 83 16.68 21.22 -28.09
CA GLU A 83 17.23 22.46 -28.64
C GLU A 83 18.29 22.17 -29.71
N LEU A 84 19.17 21.20 -29.48
CA LEU A 84 20.14 20.73 -30.47
C LEU A 84 19.43 20.22 -31.73
N THR A 85 18.35 19.44 -31.55
CA THR A 85 17.56 18.87 -32.66
C THR A 85 16.95 19.98 -33.53
N LYS A 86 16.38 21.02 -32.91
CA LYS A 86 15.86 22.19 -33.63
C LYS A 86 16.95 22.96 -34.39
N GLU A 87 18.13 23.12 -33.79
CA GLU A 87 19.26 23.77 -34.45
C GLU A 87 19.80 22.95 -35.64
N TYR A 88 19.73 21.61 -35.57
CA TYR A 88 20.04 20.72 -36.69
C TYR A 88 18.98 20.77 -37.80
N GLU A 89 17.69 20.89 -37.45
CA GLU A 89 16.60 21.05 -38.41
C GLU A 89 16.71 22.39 -39.17
N ASP A 90 17.06 23.49 -38.47
CA ASP A 90 17.23 24.80 -39.12
C ASP A 90 18.48 24.86 -40.02
N ARG A 91 19.55 24.15 -39.67
CA ARG A 91 20.78 24.05 -40.49
C ARG A 91 20.63 23.17 -41.74
N THR A 92 19.63 22.31 -41.80
CA THR A 92 19.52 21.29 -42.85
C THR A 92 18.52 21.62 -43.97
N LYS A 93 18.02 22.86 -44.03
CA LYS A 93 17.19 23.44 -45.13
C LYS A 93 17.76 23.34 -46.57
N HIS A 94 18.87 22.63 -46.80
CA HIS A 94 19.51 22.55 -48.12
C HIS A 94 20.01 21.16 -48.59
N LYS A 95 19.64 20.03 -47.99
CA LYS A 95 19.98 18.70 -48.57
C LYS A 95 18.88 17.66 -48.33
N ASP A 96 17.96 17.56 -49.29
CA ASP A 96 16.72 16.80 -49.18
C ASP A 96 16.87 15.27 -49.22
N ASP A 97 18.01 14.71 -49.63
CA ASP A 97 18.12 13.25 -49.83
C ASP A 97 18.65 12.47 -48.62
N ALA A 98 19.27 13.13 -47.63
CA ALA A 98 19.90 12.48 -46.47
C ALA A 98 19.04 12.51 -45.19
N LEU A 99 17.94 13.25 -45.18
CA LEU A 99 17.09 13.48 -44.00
C LEU A 99 15.92 12.50 -43.87
N VAL A 100 15.47 11.90 -44.97
CA VAL A 100 14.36 10.94 -44.98
C VAL A 100 14.64 9.73 -44.06
N PRO A 101 15.85 9.13 -44.03
CA PRO A 101 16.15 8.03 -43.10
C PRO A 101 16.12 8.47 -41.64
N ILE A 102 16.55 9.70 -41.36
CA ILE A 102 16.59 10.26 -40.00
C ILE A 102 15.17 10.57 -39.52
N ALA A 103 14.34 11.19 -40.37
CA ALA A 103 12.93 11.45 -40.08
C ALA A 103 12.14 10.14 -39.86
N ASN A 104 12.40 9.11 -40.68
CA ASN A 104 11.80 7.79 -40.50
C ASN A 104 12.28 7.10 -39.21
N ALA A 105 13.56 7.23 -38.87
CA ALA A 105 14.10 6.71 -37.61
C ALA A 105 13.51 7.44 -36.39
N ILE A 106 13.35 8.76 -36.46
CA ILE A 106 12.70 9.57 -35.42
C ILE A 106 11.23 9.15 -35.27
N ALA A 107 10.49 9.02 -36.38
CA ALA A 107 9.10 8.57 -36.35
C ALA A 107 8.96 7.15 -35.78
N ALA A 108 9.90 6.24 -36.11
CA ALA A 108 9.93 4.90 -35.55
C ALA A 108 10.25 4.92 -34.04
N ILE A 109 11.20 5.75 -33.59
CA ILE A 109 11.51 5.92 -32.17
C ILE A 109 10.32 6.52 -31.42
N GLN A 110 9.66 7.53 -31.96
CA GLN A 110 8.46 8.13 -31.38
C GLN A 110 7.30 7.13 -31.31
N HIS A 111 7.14 6.28 -32.33
CA HIS A 111 6.15 5.21 -32.31
C HIS A 111 6.47 4.18 -31.23
N ILE A 112 7.72 3.73 -31.12
CA ILE A 112 8.19 2.84 -30.06
C ILE A 112 7.97 3.47 -28.69
N GLN A 113 8.29 4.75 -28.51
CA GLN A 113 8.06 5.48 -27.26
C GLN A 113 6.57 5.62 -26.92
N SER A 114 5.71 5.83 -27.91
CA SER A 114 4.24 5.88 -27.69
C SER A 114 3.66 4.53 -27.25
N GLN A 115 4.32 3.43 -27.63
CA GLN A 115 3.96 2.07 -27.21
C GLN A 115 4.69 1.64 -25.93
N TYR A 116 5.84 2.24 -25.64
CA TYR A 116 6.64 2.01 -24.46
C TYR A 116 5.96 2.70 -23.26
N ARG A 117 5.16 1.93 -22.53
CA ARG A 117 4.72 2.28 -21.18
C ARG A 117 5.75 1.75 -20.18
N PRO A 118 6.70 2.56 -19.67
CA PRO A 118 7.63 2.12 -18.61
C PRO A 118 6.89 1.64 -17.36
N ASP A 119 5.65 2.10 -17.18
CA ASP A 119 4.75 1.73 -16.08
C ASP A 119 4.08 0.36 -16.26
N LYS A 120 4.28 -0.30 -17.41
CA LYS A 120 3.71 -1.62 -17.71
C LYS A 120 4.72 -2.73 -17.47
N LYS A 121 5.56 -2.61 -16.44
CA LYS A 121 6.10 -3.81 -15.78
C LYS A 121 4.91 -4.53 -15.18
N GLU A 122 4.61 -5.73 -15.68
CA GLU A 122 3.61 -6.59 -15.07
C GLU A 122 3.94 -6.76 -13.59
N LYS A 123 3.00 -6.37 -12.72
CA LYS A 123 3.20 -6.44 -11.28
C LYS A 123 3.32 -7.91 -10.91
N LEU A 124 4.49 -8.31 -10.41
CA LEU A 124 4.75 -9.68 -9.97
C LEU A 124 3.78 -10.10 -8.86
N LEU A 125 3.51 -9.20 -7.92
CA LEU A 125 2.64 -9.43 -6.79
C LEU A 125 1.86 -8.14 -6.49
N VAL A 126 0.56 -8.27 -6.29
CA VAL A 126 -0.33 -7.19 -5.85
C VAL A 126 -1.13 -7.68 -4.65
N ILE A 127 -1.20 -6.86 -3.61
CA ILE A 127 -2.01 -7.11 -2.42
C ILE A 127 -2.98 -5.94 -2.33
N GLU A 128 -4.26 -6.23 -2.42
CA GLU A 128 -5.32 -5.24 -2.24
C GLU A 128 -6.04 -5.51 -0.92
N ILE A 129 -6.14 -4.48 -0.10
CA ILE A 129 -6.83 -4.50 1.19
C ILE A 129 -7.71 -3.25 1.19
N ASP A 130 -9.03 -3.45 1.24
CA ASP A 130 -9.97 -2.32 1.24
C ASP A 130 -9.96 -1.60 2.60
N ASP A 131 -9.86 -2.37 3.69
CA ASP A 131 -9.73 -1.88 5.06
C ASP A 131 -8.97 -2.91 5.94
N ILE A 132 -8.53 -2.52 7.13
CA ILE A 132 -7.71 -3.37 8.01
C ILE A 132 -8.38 -4.69 8.44
N HIS A 133 -9.71 -4.80 8.33
CA HIS A 133 -10.48 -6.00 8.63
C HIS A 133 -10.90 -6.77 7.38
N SER A 134 -10.65 -6.23 6.19
CA SER A 134 -10.92 -6.91 4.93
C SER A 134 -9.98 -8.09 4.72
N VAL A 135 -10.52 -9.15 4.10
CA VAL A 135 -9.71 -10.26 3.62
C VAL A 135 -8.85 -9.77 2.47
N PRO A 136 -7.51 -9.87 2.55
CA PRO A 136 -6.62 -9.40 1.49
C PRO A 136 -6.86 -10.17 0.18
N ARG A 137 -6.91 -9.44 -0.94
CA ARG A 137 -6.86 -10.03 -2.28
C ARG A 137 -5.41 -10.07 -2.72
N ILE A 138 -4.86 -11.27 -2.89
CA ILE A 138 -3.48 -11.44 -3.36
C ILE A 138 -3.51 -11.91 -4.82
N ILE A 139 -2.82 -11.17 -5.68
CA ILE A 139 -2.68 -11.44 -7.11
C ILE A 139 -1.19 -11.66 -7.40
N HIS A 140 -0.82 -12.85 -7.86
CA HIS A 140 0.54 -13.20 -8.21
C HIS A 140 0.63 -13.48 -9.71
N LYS A 141 1.52 -12.77 -10.42
CA LYS A 141 1.68 -12.84 -11.88
C LYS A 141 0.36 -12.67 -12.66
N GLY A 142 -0.51 -11.78 -12.18
CA GLY A 142 -1.81 -11.48 -12.79
C GLY A 142 -2.94 -12.43 -12.39
N GLU A 143 -2.66 -13.52 -11.67
CA GLU A 143 -3.66 -14.49 -11.22
C GLU A 143 -4.01 -14.30 -9.74
N ARG A 144 -5.31 -14.32 -9.42
CA ARG A 144 -5.78 -14.22 -8.04
C ARG A 144 -5.55 -15.55 -7.31
N ILE A 145 -4.89 -15.49 -6.16
CA ILE A 145 -4.75 -16.63 -5.26
C ILE A 145 -5.99 -16.67 -4.36
N ASN A 146 -6.68 -17.82 -4.35
CA ASN A 146 -7.83 -18.07 -3.50
C ASN A 146 -7.43 -18.94 -2.29
N MET A 147 -8.29 -18.99 -1.27
CA MET A 147 -8.10 -19.84 -0.07
C MET A 147 -6.74 -19.66 0.61
N ILE A 148 -6.30 -18.41 0.69
CA ILE A 148 -5.09 -18.02 1.40
C ILE A 148 -5.30 -18.34 2.89
N THR A 149 -4.41 -19.15 3.45
CA THR A 149 -4.38 -19.46 4.88
C THR A 149 -3.45 -18.52 5.62
N THR A 150 -2.30 -18.23 5.01
CA THR A 150 -1.26 -17.37 5.59
C THR A 150 -0.60 -16.53 4.51
N ALA A 151 -0.41 -15.25 4.77
CA ALA A 151 0.43 -14.38 3.95
C ALA A 151 1.38 -13.57 4.84
N HIS A 152 2.68 -13.80 4.67
CA HIS A 152 3.76 -13.20 5.45
C HIS A 152 4.70 -12.41 4.55
N PHE A 153 5.05 -11.21 4.98
CA PHE A 153 5.93 -10.32 4.26
C PHE A 153 6.97 -9.73 5.20
N GLU A 154 8.23 -9.77 4.77
CA GLU A 154 9.36 -9.32 5.57
C GLU A 154 10.15 -8.27 4.79
N TRP A 155 10.42 -7.14 5.43
CA TRP A 155 11.25 -6.07 4.89
C TRP A 155 12.34 -5.70 5.89
N ASN A 156 13.50 -5.32 5.37
CA ASN A 156 14.49 -4.58 6.14
C ASN A 156 14.19 -3.09 5.97
N THR A 157 13.83 -2.42 7.05
CA THR A 157 13.44 -1.00 7.05
C THR A 157 14.51 -0.07 7.64
N ASP A 158 15.56 -0.62 8.25
CA ASP A 158 16.62 0.14 8.94
C ASP A 158 17.70 0.69 7.98
N ASN A 159 17.40 0.71 6.68
CA ASN A 159 18.28 1.24 5.64
C ASN A 159 17.62 2.42 4.92
N GLU A 160 18.41 3.25 4.26
CA GLU A 160 17.94 4.41 3.49
C GLU A 160 16.95 4.01 2.38
N TYR A 161 17.02 2.75 1.93
CA TYR A 161 16.16 2.17 0.91
C TYR A 161 15.57 0.85 1.40
N PRO A 162 14.36 0.84 2.00
CA PRO A 162 13.71 -0.37 2.49
C PRO A 162 13.71 -1.47 1.44
N GLN A 163 14.29 -2.62 1.78
CA GLN A 163 14.40 -3.75 0.83
C GLN A 163 13.51 -4.90 1.29
N PRO A 164 12.74 -5.52 0.37
CA PRO A 164 12.04 -6.76 0.68
C PRO A 164 13.08 -7.85 0.97
N LYS A 165 12.94 -8.48 2.14
CA LYS A 165 13.78 -9.60 2.57
C LYS A 165 13.19 -10.91 2.08
N SER A 166 11.91 -11.13 2.35
CA SER A 166 11.21 -12.34 1.91
C SER A 166 9.70 -12.13 1.85
N TYR A 167 9.02 -12.97 1.07
CA TYR A 167 7.58 -13.14 1.18
C TYR A 167 7.21 -14.61 1.08
N HIS A 168 6.14 -14.99 1.77
CA HIS A 168 5.62 -16.34 1.84
C HIS A 168 4.09 -16.31 1.89
N ILE A 169 3.46 -17.01 0.97
CA ILE A 169 2.01 -17.15 0.86
C ILE A 169 1.70 -18.64 0.86
N GLU A 170 0.94 -19.09 1.85
CA GLU A 170 0.37 -20.42 1.92
C GLU A 170 -1.10 -20.34 1.50
N HIS A 171 -1.51 -21.26 0.63
CA HIS A 171 -2.91 -21.40 0.24
C HIS A 171 -3.29 -22.87 0.10
N TYR A 172 -4.56 -23.15 0.30
CA TYR A 172 -5.11 -24.48 0.00
C TYR A 172 -5.44 -24.56 -1.49
N ASP A 173 -5.00 -25.65 -2.13
CA ASP A 173 -5.39 -26.00 -3.48
C ASP A 173 -6.52 -27.02 -3.42
N GLU A 174 -7.72 -26.65 -3.89
CA GLU A 174 -8.88 -27.55 -3.86
C GLU A 174 -8.77 -28.69 -4.85
N GLU A 175 -8.13 -28.47 -5.99
CA GLU A 175 -8.00 -29.48 -7.04
C GLU A 175 -7.03 -30.58 -6.61
N GLU A 176 -5.89 -30.18 -6.04
CA GLU A 176 -4.87 -31.09 -5.54
C GLU A 176 -5.07 -31.50 -4.08
N ARG A 177 -6.03 -30.89 -3.39
CA ARG A 177 -6.42 -31.15 -1.99
C ARG A 177 -5.24 -31.06 -1.02
N CYS A 178 -4.32 -30.12 -1.24
CA CYS A 178 -3.09 -29.95 -0.45
C CYS A 178 -2.78 -28.47 -0.19
N PHE A 179 -1.83 -28.20 0.71
CA PHE A 179 -1.32 -26.83 0.92
C PHE A 179 -0.16 -26.56 -0.05
N LYS A 180 -0.26 -25.44 -0.76
CA LYS A 180 0.77 -24.93 -1.67
C LYS A 180 1.39 -23.66 -1.12
N ASN A 181 2.66 -23.47 -1.46
CA ASN A 181 3.46 -22.36 -1.00
C ASN A 181 4.02 -21.57 -2.18
N ILE A 182 3.85 -20.26 -2.13
CA ILE A 182 4.42 -19.30 -3.08
C ILE A 182 5.33 -18.37 -2.28
N GLY A 183 6.59 -18.28 -2.65
CA GLY A 183 7.52 -17.41 -1.93
C GLY A 183 8.79 -17.13 -2.69
N SER A 184 9.48 -16.09 -2.25
CA SER A 184 10.83 -15.75 -2.68
C SER A 184 11.62 -15.28 -1.46
N SER A 185 12.81 -15.83 -1.30
CA SER A 185 13.82 -15.36 -0.35
C SER A 185 15.00 -14.80 -1.14
N LYS A 186 15.48 -13.61 -0.79
CA LYS A 186 16.76 -13.10 -1.25
C LYS A 186 17.87 -13.44 -0.26
#